data_AF-A0A251S7X4-F1
#
_entry.id   AF-A0A251S7X4-F1
#
_cell.length_a   1.000
_cell.length_b   1.000
_cell.length_c   1.000
_cell.angle_alpha   90.00
_cell.angle_beta   90.00
_cell.angle_gamma   90.00
#
_symmetry.space_group_name_H-M   'P 1'
#
loop_
_entity.id
_entity.type
_entity.pdbx_description
1 polymer ?
#
loop_
_entity_poly.entity_id
_entity_poly.type
_entity_poly.pdbx_seq_one_letter_code
_entity_poly.pdbx_strand_id
1 'polypeptide(L)'
;MLGEEKNAFFVVRKGDLVGVYKNLNDCQAQVGSSVCDPPVSVYKGYTMPKEAEEYMISCGLKNALYSIKAADLTEELFGNLVACPYQQPHFALGEPSSDHMSKRRFQEVLGSQTGEGFGLASMSSDPARKHVKLENLAAQSLTTNRTCILEFDGASKGNPGQAGAGAVLRTEDGNLVCRLREGLGITTNNVAEYRAMILGLRYALSKGFTSIRVLGDSKLVCMQVQGLWKVKNQNISKLYEEAKKLKEKFVGFQIDHVLRDLNSDADTQANLAVDLAVGQIQEVDS
;
A
#
# COMPACT_ATOMS: atom_id res chain seq x y z
N MET A 1 -42.22 -3.64 -18.76
CA MET A 1 -41.66 -3.90 -17.43
C MET A 1 -40.31 -3.18 -17.34
N LEU A 2 -40.29 -1.91 -16.92
CA LEU A 2 -39.12 -1.02 -16.94
C LEU A 2 -38.97 -0.28 -15.60
N GLY A 3 -39.35 -0.94 -14.50
CA GLY A 3 -39.45 -0.34 -13.16
C GLY A 3 -38.48 -0.88 -12.11
N GLU A 4 -37.85 -2.04 -12.33
CA GLU A 4 -37.07 -2.75 -11.29
C GLU A 4 -35.57 -2.47 -11.31
N GLU A 5 -35.05 -1.79 -12.35
CA GLU A 5 -33.60 -1.52 -12.44
C GLU A 5 -33.11 -0.40 -11.52
N LYS A 6 -34.01 0.44 -10.99
CA LYS A 6 -33.61 1.62 -10.19
C LYS A 6 -33.06 1.29 -8.80
N ASN A 7 -33.28 0.07 -8.30
CA ASN A 7 -32.88 -0.35 -6.94
C ASN A 7 -31.96 -1.58 -6.93
N ALA A 8 -31.37 -1.94 -8.07
CA ALA A 8 -30.46 -3.08 -8.13
C ALA A 8 -29.13 -2.78 -7.42
N PHE A 9 -28.54 -3.80 -6.82
CA PHE A 9 -27.18 -3.78 -6.30
C PHE A 9 -26.43 -5.02 -6.76
N PHE A 10 -25.10 -4.96 -6.69
CA PHE A 10 -24.20 -6.00 -7.15
C PHE A 10 -23.31 -6.44 -5.99
N VAL A 11 -23.24 -7.74 -5.76
CA VAL A 11 -22.34 -8.37 -4.79
C VAL A 11 -21.23 -9.04 -5.59
N VAL A 12 -19.99 -8.65 -5.32
CA VAL A 12 -18.81 -9.22 -5.99
C VAL A 12 -17.98 -9.95 -4.95
N ARG A 13 -17.81 -11.26 -5.17
CA ARG A 13 -16.91 -12.10 -4.38
C ARG A 13 -15.62 -12.33 -5.18
N LYS A 14 -14.49 -12.04 -4.56
CA LYS A 14 -13.15 -12.30 -5.09
C LYS A 14 -12.32 -12.98 -4.00
N GLY A 15 -12.21 -14.31 -4.07
CA GLY A 15 -11.66 -15.11 -2.97
C GLY A 15 -12.51 -14.99 -1.70
N ASP A 16 -11.87 -14.59 -0.59
CA ASP A 16 -12.53 -14.40 0.72
C ASP A 16 -13.13 -13.00 0.93
N LEU A 17 -12.96 -12.11 -0.04
CA LEU A 17 -13.45 -10.74 0.03
C LEU A 17 -14.77 -10.59 -0.72
N VAL A 18 -15.75 -9.97 -0.06
CA VAL A 18 -17.03 -9.60 -0.67
C VAL A 18 -17.25 -8.10 -0.61
N GLY A 19 -17.48 -7.50 -1.77
CA GLY A 19 -17.83 -6.09 -1.92
C GLY A 19 -19.24 -5.91 -2.47
N VAL A 20 -19.91 -4.83 -2.10
CA VAL A 20 -21.27 -4.52 -2.54
C VAL A 20 -21.34 -3.14 -3.19
N TYR A 21 -21.93 -3.09 -4.38
CA TYR A 21 -21.90 -1.97 -5.31
C TYR A 21 -23.32 -1.60 -5.72
N LYS A 22 -23.58 -0.30 -5.89
CA LYS A 22 -24.86 0.16 -6.44
C LYS A 22 -24.92 0.02 -7.96
N ASN A 23 -23.76 0.08 -8.63
CA ASN A 23 -23.67 0.08 -10.08
C ASN A 23 -22.68 -0.99 -10.58
N LEU A 24 -23.01 -1.67 -11.69
CA LEU A 24 -22.14 -2.69 -12.30
C LEU A 24 -20.82 -2.09 -12.82
N ASN A 25 -20.84 -0.87 -13.35
CA ASN A 25 -19.62 -0.22 -13.85
C ASN A 25 -18.60 0.04 -12.72
N ASP A 26 -19.08 0.29 -11.49
CA ASP A 26 -18.21 0.48 -10.33
C ASP A 26 -17.46 -0.81 -9.96
N CYS A 27 -18.01 -1.98 -10.31
CA CYS A 27 -17.34 -3.26 -10.08
C CYS A 27 -16.34 -3.61 -11.19
N GLN A 28 -16.59 -3.19 -12.43
CA GLN A 28 -15.70 -3.46 -13.58
C GLN A 28 -14.32 -2.80 -13.44
N ALA A 29 -14.24 -1.59 -12.89
CA ALA A 29 -12.97 -0.90 -12.66
C ALA A 29 -12.11 -1.55 -11.54
N GLN A 30 -12.67 -2.46 -10.75
CA GLN A 30 -12.06 -3.01 -9.54
C GLN A 30 -11.62 -4.47 -9.69
N VAL A 31 -12.10 -5.15 -10.73
CA VAL A 31 -11.67 -6.48 -11.13
C VAL A 31 -10.65 -6.32 -12.25
N GLY A 32 -9.38 -6.10 -11.87
CA GLY A 32 -8.26 -6.14 -12.82
C GLY A 32 -8.18 -7.50 -13.53
N SER A 33 -7.64 -7.51 -14.74
CA SER A 33 -7.39 -8.73 -15.52
C SER A 33 -5.99 -9.28 -15.22
N SER A 34 -5.68 -9.61 -13.96
CA SER A 34 -4.41 -10.25 -13.65
C SER A 34 -4.54 -11.78 -13.79
N VAL A 35 -3.52 -12.40 -14.37
CA VAL A 35 -3.41 -13.87 -14.54
C VAL A 35 -3.39 -14.60 -13.18
N CYS A 36 -3.12 -13.89 -12.09
CA CYS A 36 -3.10 -14.40 -10.72
C CYS A 36 -4.33 -13.99 -9.88
N ASP A 37 -5.38 -13.43 -10.49
CA ASP A 37 -6.55 -13.01 -9.73
C ASP A 37 -7.43 -14.22 -9.35
N PRO A 38 -7.83 -14.35 -8.07
CA PRO A 38 -8.75 -15.41 -7.66
C PRO A 38 -10.09 -15.27 -8.40
N PRO A 39 -10.80 -16.40 -8.62
CA PRO A 39 -12.04 -16.41 -9.39
C PRO A 39 -13.05 -15.41 -8.83
N VAL A 40 -13.63 -14.62 -9.73
CA VAL A 40 -14.59 -13.58 -9.39
C VAL A 40 -16.00 -14.07 -9.68
N SER A 41 -16.87 -13.98 -8.68
CA SER A 41 -18.31 -14.24 -8.82
C SER A 41 -19.08 -12.96 -8.61
N VAL A 42 -20.03 -12.67 -9.49
CA VAL A 42 -20.89 -11.48 -9.42
C VAL A 42 -22.34 -11.90 -9.30
N TYR A 43 -23.02 -11.35 -8.30
CA TYR A 43 -24.43 -11.57 -8.04
C TYR A 43 -25.16 -10.24 -8.09
N LYS A 44 -26.39 -10.24 -8.60
CA LYS A 44 -27.28 -9.08 -8.62
C LYS A 44 -28.44 -9.30 -7.67
N GLY A 45 -28.66 -8.34 -6.79
CA GLY A 45 -29.80 -8.28 -5.88
C GLY A 45 -30.72 -7.12 -6.24
N TYR A 46 -32.00 -7.23 -5.87
CA TYR A 46 -33.06 -6.27 -6.21
C TYR A 46 -33.76 -5.68 -4.97
N THR A 47 -33.48 -6.22 -3.79
CA THR A 47 -34.07 -5.76 -2.52
C THR A 47 -33.03 -5.90 -1.43
N MET A 48 -32.59 -4.78 -0.87
CA MET A 48 -31.75 -4.75 0.32
C MET A 48 -32.66 -4.41 1.51
N PRO A 49 -32.84 -5.32 2.49
CA PRO A 49 -33.55 -4.98 3.72
C PRO A 49 -32.91 -3.75 4.37
N LYS A 50 -33.73 -2.88 4.98
CA LYS A 50 -33.20 -1.66 5.63
C LYS A 50 -32.24 -2.02 6.76
N GLU A 51 -32.54 -3.08 7.53
CA GLU A 51 -31.63 -3.53 8.58
C GLU A 51 -30.29 -4.00 8.00
N ALA A 52 -30.29 -4.65 6.83
CA ALA A 52 -29.08 -5.07 6.15
C ALA A 52 -28.29 -3.88 5.61
N GLU A 53 -28.94 -2.86 5.03
CA GLU A 53 -28.27 -1.64 4.59
C GLU A 53 -27.66 -0.90 5.80
N GLU A 54 -28.38 -0.78 6.90
CA GLU A 54 -27.90 -0.18 8.14
C GLU A 54 -26.75 -0.97 8.75
N TYR A 55 -26.84 -2.30 8.78
CA TYR A 55 -25.77 -3.17 9.23
C TYR A 55 -24.52 -3.00 8.37
N MET A 56 -24.66 -3.02 7.05
CA MET A 56 -23.54 -2.83 6.12
C MET A 56 -22.91 -1.43 6.27
N ILE A 57 -23.73 -0.39 6.44
CA ILE A 57 -23.25 0.96 6.74
C ILE A 57 -22.52 0.98 8.09
N SER A 58 -23.03 0.28 9.10
CA SER A 58 -22.40 0.15 10.43
C SER A 58 -21.03 -0.56 10.33
N CYS A 59 -20.90 -1.53 9.43
CA CYS A 59 -19.64 -2.20 9.09
C CYS A 59 -18.73 -1.36 8.18
N GLY A 60 -19.16 -0.15 7.76
CA GLY A 60 -18.39 0.79 6.97
C GLY A 60 -18.58 0.71 5.44
N LEU A 61 -19.51 -0.12 4.95
CA LEU A 61 -19.70 -0.38 3.52
C LEU A 61 -20.63 0.66 2.88
N LYS A 62 -20.06 1.80 2.46
CA LYS A 62 -20.79 2.77 1.65
C LYS A 62 -20.03 3.07 0.35
N ASN A 63 -20.69 2.78 -0.79
CA ASN A 63 -20.23 3.07 -2.15
C ASN A 63 -18.90 2.38 -2.55
N ALA A 64 -18.74 1.13 -2.12
CA ALA A 64 -17.63 0.20 -2.37
C ALA A 64 -16.20 0.79 -2.26
N LEU A 65 -15.62 0.57 -1.07
CA LEU A 65 -14.18 0.64 -0.77
C LEU A 65 -13.80 -0.20 0.47
N TYR A 66 -14.69 -1.08 0.95
CA TYR A 66 -14.44 -2.01 2.05
C TYR A 66 -15.06 -3.37 1.73
N SER A 67 -14.56 -4.44 2.35
CA SER A 67 -15.02 -5.81 2.13
C SER A 67 -15.40 -6.48 3.44
N ILE A 68 -16.47 -7.28 3.42
CA ILE A 68 -16.79 -8.24 4.47
C ILE A 68 -16.07 -9.56 4.13
N LYS A 69 -15.58 -10.31 5.12
CA LYS A 69 -15.08 -11.66 4.88
C LYS A 69 -16.23 -12.58 4.52
N ALA A 70 -16.02 -13.52 3.61
CA ALA A 70 -17.06 -14.47 3.22
C ALA A 70 -17.68 -15.24 4.41
N ALA A 71 -16.89 -15.49 5.46
CA ALA A 71 -17.36 -16.14 6.70
C ALA A 71 -18.33 -15.30 7.53
N ASP A 72 -18.30 -13.98 7.38
CA ASP A 72 -19.16 -13.04 8.12
C ASP A 72 -20.46 -12.74 7.34
N LEU A 73 -20.70 -13.44 6.22
CA LEU A 73 -21.92 -13.33 5.43
C LEU A 73 -22.94 -14.37 5.90
N THR A 74 -24.09 -13.89 6.36
CA THR A 74 -25.25 -14.73 6.64
C THR A 74 -26.18 -14.76 5.41
N GLU A 75 -26.90 -15.86 5.20
CA GLU A 75 -27.85 -15.99 4.08
C GLU A 75 -28.97 -14.94 4.14
N GLU A 76 -29.27 -14.43 5.32
CA GLU A 76 -30.33 -13.44 5.57
C GLU A 76 -29.95 -12.02 5.11
N LEU A 77 -28.68 -11.74 4.85
CA LEU A 77 -28.19 -10.37 4.65
C LEU A 77 -28.60 -9.76 3.29
N PHE A 78 -28.70 -10.58 2.24
CA PHE A 78 -28.88 -10.08 0.87
C PHE A 78 -30.19 -10.50 0.21
N GLY A 79 -31.01 -11.30 0.90
CA GLY A 79 -32.18 -11.93 0.29
C GLY A 79 -31.81 -12.77 -0.95
N ASN A 80 -32.74 -12.88 -1.90
CA ASN A 80 -32.50 -13.66 -3.12
C ASN A 80 -31.51 -12.96 -4.05
N LEU A 81 -30.35 -13.59 -4.23
CA LEU A 81 -29.31 -13.18 -5.16
C LEU A 81 -29.39 -13.98 -6.47
N VAL A 82 -29.29 -13.29 -7.61
CA VAL A 82 -29.24 -13.91 -8.93
C VAL A 82 -27.81 -13.89 -9.45
N ALA A 83 -27.27 -15.08 -9.75
CA ALA A 83 -25.96 -15.19 -10.39
C ALA A 83 -25.97 -14.47 -11.74
N CYS A 84 -25.00 -13.58 -11.95
CA CYS A 84 -24.83 -12.87 -13.20
C CYS A 84 -23.64 -13.45 -13.96
N PRO A 85 -23.78 -13.81 -15.25
CA PRO A 85 -22.64 -14.21 -16.06
C PRO A 85 -21.68 -13.01 -16.18
N TYR A 86 -20.55 -13.09 -15.50
CA TYR A 86 -19.47 -12.11 -15.64
C TYR A 86 -18.75 -12.40 -16.96
N GLN A 87 -18.90 -11.49 -17.94
CA GLN A 87 -18.08 -11.52 -19.15
C GLN A 87 -16.75 -10.87 -18.83
N GLN A 88 -15.69 -11.69 -18.73
CA GLN A 88 -14.32 -11.18 -18.77
C GLN A 88 -14.17 -10.35 -20.05
N PRO A 89 -13.48 -9.18 -20.00
CA PRO A 89 -13.13 -8.48 -21.22
C PRO A 89 -12.37 -9.45 -22.13
N HIS A 90 -12.91 -9.70 -23.32
CA HIS A 90 -12.28 -10.58 -24.30
C HIS A 90 -10.90 -10.00 -24.63
N PHE A 91 -9.84 -10.73 -24.29
CA PHE A 91 -8.57 -10.58 -24.98
C PHE A 91 -8.82 -10.98 -26.43
N ALA A 92 -8.92 -10.00 -27.32
CA ALA A 92 -8.80 -10.25 -28.76
C ALA A 92 -7.35 -10.68 -29.03
N LEU A 93 -7.06 -11.96 -28.83
CA LEU A 93 -5.91 -12.65 -29.42
C LEU A 93 -6.19 -12.74 -30.92
N GLY A 94 -5.71 -11.76 -31.68
CA GLY A 94 -5.57 -11.87 -33.12
C GLY A 94 -4.31 -12.69 -33.42
N GLU A 95 -4.49 -13.94 -33.84
CA GLU A 95 -3.44 -14.76 -34.42
C GLU A 95 -3.04 -14.30 -35.84
N PRO A 96 -1.87 -14.73 -36.36
CA PRO A 96 -1.07 -13.94 -37.29
C PRO A 96 -1.46 -14.17 -38.75
N SER A 97 -1.60 -13.08 -39.51
CA SER A 97 -1.57 -13.14 -40.97
C SER A 97 -0.14 -12.85 -41.47
N SER A 98 0.36 -13.77 -42.29
CA SER A 98 1.65 -13.70 -42.97
C SER A 98 1.81 -12.49 -43.89
N ASP A 99 3.08 -12.18 -44.10
CA ASP A 99 3.71 -11.56 -45.26
C ASP A 99 4.19 -10.09 -45.23
N HIS A 100 5.46 -10.02 -45.64
CA HIS A 100 6.23 -8.90 -46.20
C HIS A 100 6.91 -7.87 -45.27
N MET A 101 8.13 -8.25 -44.87
CA MET A 101 9.40 -7.56 -45.17
C MET A 101 9.50 -6.05 -44.86
N SER A 102 10.31 -5.70 -43.85
CA SER A 102 11.44 -4.79 -44.03
C SER A 102 12.49 -4.93 -42.92
N LYS A 103 13.67 -5.38 -43.34
CA LYS A 103 14.92 -5.45 -42.59
C LYS A 103 15.41 -4.05 -42.19
N ARG A 104 16.00 -3.93 -40.98
CA ARG A 104 17.21 -3.15 -40.62
C ARG A 104 17.49 -3.39 -39.13
N ARG A 105 18.20 -4.47 -38.77
CA ARG A 105 19.67 -4.58 -38.60
C ARG A 105 20.22 -3.64 -37.51
N PHE A 106 20.52 -4.26 -36.38
CA PHE A 106 21.42 -3.81 -35.31
C PHE A 106 22.78 -3.38 -35.87
N GLN A 107 23.41 -2.37 -35.25
CA GLN A 107 24.86 -2.36 -35.13
C GLN A 107 25.31 -1.52 -33.92
N GLU A 108 25.97 -2.21 -32.97
CA GLU A 108 26.97 -1.65 -32.05
C GLU A 108 28.13 -1.03 -32.84
N VAL A 109 28.76 0.04 -32.33
CA VAL A 109 30.20 0.26 -32.52
C VAL A 109 30.80 0.96 -31.29
N LEU A 110 31.80 0.28 -30.72
CA LEU A 110 32.78 0.72 -29.74
C LEU A 110 34.02 1.30 -30.45
N GLY A 111 34.69 2.26 -29.80
CA GLY A 111 36.09 2.68 -30.04
C GLY A 111 36.30 3.68 -31.18
N SER A 112 37.37 4.46 -31.26
CA SER A 112 38.43 4.88 -30.35
C SER A 112 39.42 5.73 -31.18
N GLN A 113 39.97 6.79 -30.59
CA GLN A 113 41.29 7.40 -30.85
C GLN A 113 41.56 8.38 -32.03
N THR A 114 42.37 9.38 -31.66
CA THR A 114 43.51 10.07 -32.35
C THR A 114 43.33 11.43 -33.05
N GLY A 115 44.30 12.33 -32.75
CA GLY A 115 44.83 13.42 -33.61
C GLY A 115 44.37 14.84 -33.25
N GLU A 116 45.04 15.57 -32.34
CA GLU A 116 46.18 16.51 -32.56
C GLU A 116 45.79 17.89 -33.13
N GLY A 117 46.30 18.99 -32.49
CA GLY A 117 46.33 20.30 -33.15
C GLY A 117 46.41 21.59 -32.31
N PHE A 118 47.54 21.84 -31.64
CA PHE A 118 48.24 23.13 -31.40
C PHE A 118 47.58 24.37 -30.74
N GLY A 119 48.28 24.92 -29.72
CA GLY A 119 48.19 26.32 -29.28
C GLY A 119 48.93 26.67 -27.98
N LEU A 120 50.23 27.02 -28.08
CA LEU A 120 51.16 27.69 -27.12
C LEU A 120 50.53 28.84 -26.30
N ALA A 121 50.97 29.35 -25.15
CA ALA A 121 52.15 29.31 -24.25
C ALA A 121 51.66 29.89 -22.87
N SER A 122 52.31 29.89 -21.71
CA SER A 122 53.70 30.19 -21.33
C SER A 122 53.92 29.89 -19.84
N MET A 123 55.19 29.68 -19.51
CA MET A 123 55.82 29.31 -18.23
C MET A 123 55.67 30.34 -17.10
N SER A 124 55.72 29.87 -15.83
CA SER A 124 56.60 30.43 -14.79
C SER A 124 56.56 29.58 -13.50
N SER A 125 57.75 29.23 -13.02
CA SER A 125 58.09 28.54 -11.78
C SER A 125 58.28 29.52 -10.62
N ASP A 126 57.76 29.21 -9.42
CA ASP A 126 58.59 29.09 -8.19
C ASP A 126 57.78 28.66 -6.94
N PRO A 127 58.42 28.02 -5.95
CA PRO A 127 57.77 27.39 -4.80
C PRO A 127 57.75 28.28 -3.54
N ALA A 128 56.87 27.90 -2.59
CA ALA A 128 56.82 28.29 -1.17
C ALA A 128 55.97 29.51 -0.74
N ARG A 129 54.75 29.20 -0.24
CA ARG A 129 54.14 29.82 0.97
C ARG A 129 52.96 28.96 1.43
N LYS A 130 53.19 28.02 2.36
CA LYS A 130 52.82 28.09 3.79
C LYS A 130 51.33 28.37 4.07
N HIS A 131 50.70 27.36 4.66
CA HIS A 131 49.54 27.40 5.55
C HIS A 131 48.24 28.02 5.02
N VAL A 132 47.40 27.19 4.38
CA VAL A 132 45.95 27.35 4.45
C VAL A 132 45.30 25.97 4.59
N LYS A 133 44.91 25.69 5.85
CA LYS A 133 43.63 25.07 6.22
C LYS A 133 43.39 23.61 5.81
N LEU A 134 44.08 22.72 6.53
CA LEU A 134 43.74 21.31 6.70
C LEU A 134 42.51 21.16 7.60
N GLU A 135 41.34 21.63 7.15
CA GLU A 135 40.07 21.43 7.85
C GLU A 135 38.92 21.65 6.86
N ASN A 136 38.77 20.73 5.90
CA ASN A 136 37.54 20.65 5.09
C ASN A 136 37.29 19.26 4.48
N LEU A 137 37.84 18.19 5.07
CA LEU A 137 37.66 16.81 4.59
C LEU A 137 36.91 15.88 5.57
N ALA A 138 36.30 16.44 6.62
CA ALA A 138 35.53 15.66 7.61
C ALA A 138 34.03 16.05 7.68
N ALA A 139 33.50 16.74 6.68
CA ALA A 139 32.09 17.14 6.63
C ALA A 139 31.36 16.71 5.33
N GLN A 140 31.92 15.74 4.61
CA GLN A 140 31.12 14.87 3.76
C GLN A 140 30.91 13.58 4.55
N SER A 141 30.01 13.66 5.54
CA SER A 141 29.38 12.45 6.05
C SER A 141 28.85 11.73 4.82
N LEU A 142 29.45 10.58 4.50
CA LEU A 142 28.82 9.58 3.66
C LEU A 142 27.43 9.40 4.26
N THR A 143 26.41 10.02 3.66
CA THR A 143 25.03 9.75 4.03
C THR A 143 24.78 8.32 3.58
N THR A 144 25.24 7.36 4.39
CA THR A 144 24.93 5.95 4.22
C THR A 144 23.42 5.89 4.25
N ASN A 145 22.83 5.66 3.08
CA ASN A 145 21.39 5.56 2.95
C ASN A 145 20.95 4.39 3.83
N ARG A 146 20.41 4.69 5.02
CA ARG A 146 20.00 3.67 5.99
C ARG A 146 18.62 3.20 5.57
N THR A 147 18.56 1.97 5.10
CA THR A 147 17.33 1.31 4.68
C THR A 147 16.78 0.42 5.79
N CYS A 148 15.47 0.44 5.97
CA CYS A 148 14.75 -0.48 6.84
C CYS A 148 13.52 -1.07 6.16
N ILE A 149 13.03 -2.16 6.73
CA ILE A 149 11.75 -2.76 6.41
C ILE A 149 10.81 -2.49 7.58
N LEU A 150 9.62 -1.96 7.29
CA LEU A 150 8.55 -1.74 8.26
C LEU A 150 7.37 -2.64 7.91
N GLU A 151 7.02 -3.53 8.83
CA GLU A 151 5.79 -4.32 8.81
C GLU A 151 4.76 -3.62 9.71
N PHE A 152 3.52 -3.44 9.27
CA PHE A 152 2.46 -2.83 10.08
C PHE A 152 1.17 -3.63 10.02
N ASP A 153 0.39 -3.59 11.09
CA ASP A 153 -0.95 -4.19 11.17
C ASP A 153 -1.84 -3.47 12.19
N GLY A 154 -3.15 -3.45 11.94
CA GLY A 154 -4.16 -2.93 12.86
C GLY A 154 -5.12 -4.02 13.30
N ALA A 155 -5.41 -4.07 14.61
CA ALA A 155 -6.40 -4.98 15.16
C ALA A 155 -7.59 -4.20 15.75
N SER A 156 -8.81 -4.70 15.52
CA SER A 156 -10.03 -4.17 16.15
C SER A 156 -11.00 -5.30 16.50
N LYS A 157 -11.39 -5.40 17.77
CA LYS A 157 -12.35 -6.40 18.28
C LYS A 157 -13.78 -5.90 18.08
N GLY A 158 -14.26 -5.99 16.83
CA GLY A 158 -15.46 -5.29 16.33
C GLY A 158 -15.08 -4.10 15.45
N ASN A 159 -16.00 -3.57 14.64
CA ASN A 159 -15.68 -2.48 13.71
C ASN A 159 -16.80 -1.41 13.69
N PRO A 160 -16.79 -0.41 14.59
CA PRO A 160 -15.72 -0.10 15.55
C PRO A 160 -15.69 -1.02 16.79
N GLY A 161 -14.52 -1.16 17.42
CA GLY A 161 -14.30 -1.97 18.61
C GLY A 161 -12.99 -1.64 19.31
N GLN A 162 -12.69 -2.32 20.42
CA GLN A 162 -11.41 -2.15 21.13
C GLN A 162 -10.26 -2.52 20.20
N ALA A 163 -9.28 -1.63 20.05
CA ALA A 163 -8.33 -1.68 18.96
C ALA A 163 -6.89 -1.39 19.40
N GLY A 164 -5.97 -1.92 18.61
CA GLY A 164 -4.53 -1.79 18.78
C GLY A 164 -3.82 -1.63 17.44
N ALA A 165 -2.69 -0.96 17.46
CA ALA A 165 -1.79 -0.81 16.32
C ALA A 165 -0.46 -1.52 16.60
N GLY A 166 0.06 -2.27 15.62
CA GLY A 166 1.32 -3.00 15.72
C GLY A 166 2.26 -2.66 14.58
N ALA A 167 3.53 -2.44 14.87
CA ALA A 167 4.56 -2.22 13.86
C ALA A 167 5.85 -2.96 14.22
N VAL A 168 6.54 -3.50 13.22
CA VAL A 168 7.83 -4.19 13.40
C VAL A 168 8.83 -3.61 12.42
N LEU A 169 9.96 -3.16 12.96
CA LEU A 169 11.03 -2.56 12.17
C LEU A 169 12.21 -3.52 12.10
N ARG A 170 12.74 -3.73 10.89
CA ARG A 170 13.89 -4.59 10.61
C ARG A 170 14.92 -3.86 9.76
N THR A 171 16.18 -4.28 9.87
CA THR A 171 17.21 -3.91 8.90
C THR A 171 16.94 -4.58 7.55
N GLU A 172 17.61 -4.14 6.49
CA GLU A 172 17.50 -4.75 5.16
C GLU A 172 17.87 -6.25 5.17
N ASP A 173 18.84 -6.64 6.01
CA ASP A 173 19.23 -8.05 6.22
C ASP A 173 18.22 -8.87 7.06
N GLY A 174 17.09 -8.27 7.46
CA GLY A 174 16.02 -8.94 8.21
C GLY A 174 16.18 -8.98 9.73
N ASN A 175 17.27 -8.43 10.28
CA ASN A 175 17.48 -8.36 11.72
C ASN A 175 16.44 -7.44 12.37
N LEU A 176 15.85 -7.88 13.47
CA LEU A 176 14.90 -7.08 14.23
C LEU A 176 15.59 -5.84 14.82
N VAL A 177 15.01 -4.67 14.54
CA VAL A 177 15.40 -3.41 15.19
C VAL A 177 14.51 -3.18 16.41
N CYS A 178 13.19 -3.31 16.24
CA CYS A 178 12.23 -3.05 17.31
C CYS A 178 10.82 -3.59 16.95
N ARG A 179 10.05 -3.94 17.97
CA ARG A 179 8.59 -4.11 17.90
C ARG A 179 7.88 -2.98 18.63
N LEU A 180 6.90 -2.39 17.98
CA LEU A 180 6.10 -1.28 18.47
C LEU A 180 4.65 -1.71 18.59
N ARG A 181 3.98 -1.21 19.62
CA ARG A 181 2.54 -1.39 19.78
C ARG A 181 1.91 -0.17 20.44
N GLU A 182 0.71 0.20 20.01
CA GLU A 182 -0.03 1.35 20.53
C GLU A 182 -1.49 0.99 20.84
N GLY A 183 -1.96 1.30 22.06
CA GLY A 183 -3.38 1.17 22.43
C GLY A 183 -4.23 2.27 21.79
N LEU A 184 -5.30 1.92 21.11
CA LEU A 184 -6.13 2.87 20.35
C LEU A 184 -7.52 3.12 20.95
N GLY A 185 -7.95 2.32 21.92
CA GLY A 185 -9.31 2.37 22.45
C GLY A 185 -10.34 1.90 21.43
N ILE A 186 -11.53 2.50 21.41
CA ILE A 186 -12.58 2.12 20.46
C ILE A 186 -12.38 2.83 19.11
N THR A 187 -12.01 2.08 18.07
CA THR A 187 -11.93 2.60 16.70
C THR A 187 -12.20 1.53 15.65
N THR A 188 -12.10 1.88 14.36
CA THR A 188 -12.29 0.95 13.23
C THR A 188 -10.98 0.29 12.84
N ASN A 189 -11.04 -0.87 12.19
CA ASN A 189 -9.83 -1.56 11.72
C ASN A 189 -8.98 -0.66 10.82
N ASN A 190 -9.58 0.04 9.85
CA ASN A 190 -8.83 0.91 8.94
C ASN A 190 -8.11 2.06 9.65
N VAL A 191 -8.69 2.59 10.73
CA VAL A 191 -7.99 3.60 11.55
C VAL A 191 -6.81 2.97 12.27
N ALA A 192 -6.96 1.74 12.78
CA ALA A 192 -5.87 1.00 13.43
C ALA A 192 -4.71 0.72 12.45
N GLU A 193 -5.00 0.28 11.23
CA GLU A 193 -3.99 0.05 10.18
C GLU A 193 -3.17 1.32 9.88
N TYR A 194 -3.85 2.45 9.68
CA TYR A 194 -3.18 3.73 9.43
C TYR A 194 -2.31 4.15 10.63
N ARG A 195 -2.83 3.96 11.85
CA ARG A 195 -2.09 4.28 13.08
C ARG A 195 -0.84 3.43 13.23
N ALA A 196 -0.92 2.14 12.92
CA ALA A 196 0.20 1.22 12.92
C ALA A 196 1.30 1.63 11.94
N MET A 197 0.94 1.94 10.70
CA MET A 197 1.90 2.44 9.71
C MET A 197 2.53 3.75 10.18
N ILE A 198 1.74 4.71 10.66
CA ILE A 198 2.23 6.02 11.14
C ILE A 198 3.19 5.84 12.33
N LEU A 199 2.86 4.96 13.28
CA LEU A 199 3.68 4.62 14.43
C LEU A 199 5.08 4.15 13.98
N GLY A 200 5.11 3.19 13.06
CA GLY A 200 6.35 2.67 12.48
C GLY A 200 7.16 3.72 11.70
N LEU A 201 6.50 4.52 10.85
CA LEU A 201 7.16 5.57 10.06
C LEU A 201 7.80 6.64 10.95
N ARG A 202 7.09 7.10 11.99
CA ARG A 202 7.62 8.07 12.96
C ARG A 202 8.85 7.52 13.68
N TYR A 203 8.79 6.25 14.07
CA TYR A 203 9.89 5.58 14.76
C TYR A 203 11.11 5.36 13.84
N ALA A 204 10.90 4.93 12.59
CA ALA A 204 11.99 4.77 11.64
C ALA A 204 12.73 6.09 11.39
N LEU A 205 11.99 7.20 11.25
CA LEU A 205 12.58 8.54 11.13
C LEU A 205 13.35 8.94 12.40
N SER A 206 12.85 8.63 13.60
CA SER A 206 13.53 8.98 14.85
C SER A 206 14.84 8.19 15.06
N LYS A 207 14.96 6.99 14.47
CA LYS A 207 16.20 6.20 14.44
C LYS A 207 17.14 6.59 13.29
N GLY A 208 16.78 7.57 12.47
CA GLY A 208 17.62 8.09 11.39
C GLY A 208 17.65 7.23 10.13
N PHE A 209 16.64 6.37 9.91
CA PHE A 209 16.48 5.71 8.61
C PHE A 209 16.07 6.73 7.55
N THR A 210 16.74 6.68 6.40
CA THR A 210 16.53 7.60 5.28
C THR A 210 15.77 6.96 4.14
N SER A 211 15.74 5.62 4.08
CA SER A 211 14.94 4.85 3.12
C SER A 211 14.14 3.76 3.83
N ILE A 212 12.95 3.45 3.33
CA ILE A 212 12.04 2.50 3.96
C ILE A 212 11.22 1.71 2.92
N ARG A 213 11.08 0.41 3.17
CA ARG A 213 10.11 -0.46 2.52
C ARG A 213 9.02 -0.84 3.52
N VAL A 214 7.80 -0.41 3.26
CA VAL A 214 6.63 -0.61 4.11
C VAL A 214 5.83 -1.81 3.59
N LEU A 215 5.46 -2.72 4.47
CA LEU A 215 4.71 -3.94 4.19
C LEU A 215 3.49 -3.99 5.11
N GLY A 216 2.33 -4.31 4.54
CA GLY A 216 1.11 -4.57 5.30
C GLY A 216 0.13 -5.38 4.46
N ASP A 217 -0.82 -6.05 5.10
CA ASP A 217 -1.86 -6.84 4.42
C ASP A 217 -3.14 -6.01 4.14
N SER A 218 -3.21 -4.79 4.65
CA SER A 218 -4.29 -3.85 4.34
C SER A 218 -4.12 -3.24 2.94
N LYS A 219 -4.71 -3.89 1.93
CA LYS A 219 -4.71 -3.41 0.54
C LYS A 219 -5.22 -1.99 0.41
N LEU A 220 -6.21 -1.59 1.21
CA LEU A 220 -6.74 -0.23 1.20
C LEU A 220 -5.68 0.80 1.58
N VAL A 221 -4.95 0.58 2.68
CA VAL A 221 -3.92 1.52 3.15
C VAL A 221 -2.80 1.59 2.13
N CYS A 222 -2.30 0.43 1.65
CA CYS A 222 -1.23 0.38 0.65
C CYS A 222 -1.61 1.15 -0.61
N MET A 223 -2.79 0.89 -1.19
CA MET A 223 -3.23 1.53 -2.44
C MET A 223 -3.49 3.04 -2.28
N GLN A 224 -4.01 3.46 -1.12
CA GLN A 224 -4.22 4.89 -0.84
C GLN A 224 -2.88 5.62 -0.71
N VAL A 225 -1.93 5.09 0.05
CA VAL A 225 -0.59 5.70 0.28
C VAL A 225 0.28 5.69 -1.00
N GLN A 226 0.06 4.73 -1.90
CA GLN A 226 0.62 4.75 -3.25
C GLN A 226 -0.01 5.85 -4.13
N GLY A 227 -1.17 6.38 -3.75
CA GLY A 227 -1.93 7.36 -4.53
C GLY A 227 -2.81 6.75 -5.62
N LEU A 228 -2.95 5.42 -5.64
CA LEU A 228 -3.78 4.71 -6.61
C LEU A 228 -5.27 4.83 -6.26
N TRP A 229 -5.61 4.87 -4.98
CA TRP A 229 -6.99 4.97 -4.50
C TRP A 229 -7.26 6.28 -3.76
N LYS A 230 -8.46 6.85 -3.96
CA LYS A 230 -8.89 8.09 -3.30
C LYS A 230 -9.36 7.82 -1.86
N VAL A 231 -9.02 8.73 -0.95
CA VAL A 231 -9.54 8.75 0.41
C VAL A 231 -10.84 9.55 0.47
N LYS A 232 -11.95 8.89 0.85
CA LYS A 232 -13.29 9.53 0.95
C LYS A 232 -13.73 9.81 2.39
N ASN A 233 -13.22 9.07 3.37
CA ASN A 233 -13.61 9.20 4.77
C ASN A 233 -12.80 10.31 5.45
N GLN A 234 -13.45 11.27 6.12
CA GLN A 234 -12.79 12.41 6.78
C GLN A 234 -11.80 12.00 7.89
N ASN A 235 -12.12 10.96 8.68
CA ASN A 235 -11.23 10.47 9.74
C ASN A 235 -9.97 9.83 9.15
N ILE A 236 -10.13 9.04 8.08
CA ILE A 236 -9.01 8.47 7.34
C ILE A 236 -8.22 9.55 6.61
N SER A 237 -8.87 10.60 6.10
CA SER A 237 -8.21 11.70 5.39
C SER A 237 -7.12 12.37 6.25
N LYS A 238 -7.40 12.62 7.54
CA LYS A 238 -6.39 13.17 8.46
C LYS A 238 -5.16 12.26 8.63
N LEU A 239 -5.40 10.95 8.79
CA LEU A 239 -4.33 9.95 8.93
C LEU A 239 -3.54 9.77 7.63
N TYR A 240 -4.24 9.79 6.50
CA TYR A 240 -3.63 9.74 5.18
C TYR A 240 -2.71 10.93 4.92
N GLU A 241 -3.16 12.16 5.22
CA GLU A 241 -2.33 13.35 5.09
C GLU A 241 -1.10 13.31 6.01
N GLU A 242 -1.25 12.76 7.21
CA GLU A 242 -0.11 12.53 8.09
C GLU A 242 0.88 11.50 7.52
N ALA A 243 0.38 10.35 7.08
CA ALA A 243 1.20 9.31 6.46
C ALA A 243 1.94 9.84 5.22
N LYS A 244 1.28 10.67 4.41
CA LYS A 244 1.88 11.33 3.25
C LYS A 244 3.01 12.27 3.65
N LYS A 245 2.81 13.11 4.67
CA LYS A 245 3.87 13.98 5.21
C LYS A 245 5.06 13.20 5.76
N LEU A 246 4.83 12.04 6.36
CA LEU A 246 5.90 11.17 6.83
C LEU A 246 6.64 10.50 5.67
N LYS A 247 5.91 9.99 4.68
CA LYS A 247 6.44 9.44 3.43
C LYS A 247 7.39 10.41 2.73
N GLU A 248 7.00 11.69 2.63
CA GLU A 248 7.79 12.75 1.98
C GLU A 248 9.12 13.08 2.70
N LYS A 249 9.31 12.62 3.95
CA LYS A 249 10.57 12.80 4.69
C LYS A 249 11.62 11.74 4.38
N PHE A 250 11.24 10.63 3.77
CA PHE A 250 12.18 9.60 3.34
C PHE A 250 12.75 9.93 1.96
N VAL A 251 14.04 9.65 1.78
CA VAL A 251 14.72 9.74 0.48
C VAL A 251 14.21 8.63 -0.46
N GLY A 252 14.06 7.42 0.07
CA GLY A 252 13.47 6.28 -0.63
C GLY A 252 12.25 5.75 0.13
N PHE A 253 11.10 5.65 -0.55
CA PHE A 253 9.90 5.08 0.04
C PHE A 253 9.24 4.10 -0.92
N GLN A 254 9.04 2.88 -0.46
CA GLN A 254 8.20 1.88 -1.11
C GLN A 254 7.15 1.38 -0.13
N ILE A 255 5.96 1.11 -0.62
CA ILE A 255 4.94 0.39 0.14
C ILE A 255 4.38 -0.71 -0.74
N ASP A 256 4.31 -1.93 -0.21
CA ASP A 256 3.76 -3.10 -0.89
C ASP A 256 2.68 -3.75 -0.04
N HIS A 257 1.68 -4.33 -0.69
CA HIS A 257 0.73 -5.22 -0.04
C HIS A 257 1.31 -6.64 0.04
N VAL A 258 1.24 -7.26 1.21
CA VAL A 258 1.63 -8.66 1.44
C VAL A 258 0.43 -9.50 1.87
N LEU A 259 0.54 -10.83 1.80
CA LEU A 259 -0.47 -11.72 2.36
C LEU A 259 -0.39 -11.72 3.89
N ARG A 260 -1.52 -11.90 4.57
CA ARG A 260 -1.60 -11.89 6.05
C ARG A 260 -0.64 -12.87 6.72
N ASP A 261 -0.45 -14.06 6.15
CA ASP A 261 0.47 -15.07 6.69
C ASP A 261 1.94 -14.60 6.70
N LEU A 262 2.27 -13.59 5.89
CA LEU A 262 3.59 -12.97 5.82
C LEU A 262 3.72 -11.73 6.72
N ASN A 263 2.66 -11.36 7.47
CA ASN A 263 2.61 -10.17 8.32
C ASN A 263 2.30 -10.50 9.80
N SER A 264 2.52 -11.75 10.20
CA SER A 264 2.10 -12.31 11.50
C SER A 264 2.74 -11.63 12.72
N ASP A 265 3.99 -11.17 12.61
CA ASP A 265 4.69 -10.47 13.68
C ASP A 265 4.02 -9.13 14.02
N ALA A 266 3.62 -8.37 13.00
CA ALA A 266 2.90 -7.10 13.17
C ALA A 266 1.47 -7.32 13.69
N ASP A 267 0.75 -8.32 13.15
CA ASP A 267 -0.58 -8.71 13.65
C ASP A 267 -0.55 -9.11 15.13
N THR A 268 0.50 -9.83 15.54
CA THR A 268 0.71 -10.17 16.95
C THR A 268 0.88 -8.91 17.80
N GLN A 269 1.69 -7.93 17.34
CA GLN A 269 1.85 -6.67 18.08
C GLN A 269 0.54 -5.88 18.17
N ALA A 270 -0.25 -5.84 17.09
CA ALA A 270 -1.52 -5.12 17.05
C ALA A 270 -2.52 -5.74 18.03
N ASN A 271 -2.64 -7.07 18.06
CA ASN A 271 -3.50 -7.78 18.99
C ASN A 271 -3.08 -7.60 20.45
N LEU A 272 -1.77 -7.61 20.75
CA LEU A 272 -1.26 -7.32 22.09
C LEU A 272 -1.55 -5.87 22.52
N ALA A 273 -1.66 -4.95 21.56
CA ALA A 273 -1.94 -3.54 21.85
C ALA A 273 -3.40 -3.25 22.21
N VAL A 274 -4.35 -4.16 21.89
CA VAL A 274 -5.79 -3.98 22.14
C VAL A 274 -6.08 -3.72 23.63
N ASP A 275 -5.32 -4.35 24.52
CA ASP A 275 -5.48 -4.26 25.98
C ASP A 275 -4.71 -3.09 26.62
N LEU A 276 -3.96 -2.31 25.82
CA LEU A 276 -3.24 -1.15 26.31
C LEU A 276 -4.16 0.07 26.50
N ALA A 277 -3.75 0.97 27.38
CA ALA A 277 -4.44 2.24 27.55
C ALA A 277 -4.37 3.09 26.26
N VAL A 278 -5.39 3.92 26.02
CA VAL A 278 -5.45 4.77 24.82
C VAL A 278 -4.25 5.70 24.76
N GLY A 279 -3.50 5.63 23.65
CA GLY A 279 -2.28 6.41 23.41
C GLY A 279 -1.03 5.87 24.11
N GLN A 280 -1.12 4.76 24.85
CA GLN A 280 0.04 4.09 25.41
C GLN A 280 0.83 3.41 24.28
N ILE A 281 2.08 3.81 24.10
CA ILE A 281 3.03 3.20 23.17
C ILE A 281 4.03 2.36 23.96
N GLN A 282 4.30 1.14 23.51
CA GLN A 282 5.37 0.30 24.01
C GLN A 282 6.38 0.01 22.90
N GLU A 283 7.66 0.19 23.22
CA GLU A 283 8.82 -0.20 22.43
C GLU A 283 9.37 -1.48 23.04
N VAL A 284 9.49 -2.55 22.25
CA VAL A 284 10.06 -3.83 22.66
C VAL A 284 11.25 -4.11 21.75
N ASP A 285 12.43 -3.84 22.29
CA ASP A 285 13.70 -4.08 21.62
C ASP A 285 13.99 -5.58 21.48
N SER A 286 14.93 -5.89 20.59
CA SER A 286 15.42 -7.25 20.31
C SER A 286 16.14 -7.88 21.49
#